data_AF-A0AAV6ABH7-F1
#
_entry.id   AF-A0AAV6ABH7-F1
#
_cell.length_a   1.000
_cell.length_b   1.000
_cell.length_c   1.000
_cell.angle_alpha   90.00
_cell.angle_beta   90.00
_cell.angle_gamma   90.00
#
_symmetry.space_group_name_H-M   'P 1'
#
loop_
_entity.id
_entity.type
_entity.pdbx_description
1 polymer ?
#
loop_
_entity_poly.entity_id
_entity_poly.type
_entity_poly.pdbx_seq_one_letter_code
_entity_poly.pdbx_strand_id
1 'polypeptide(L)' 'MDTASETVLVERLREGDASALEALMERYASRIFRIARGIARTDADAEEVVQDVFLTLARKIEGFEGRAQLSTWIHRVAT' A
#
# COMPACT_ATOMS: atom_id res chain seq x y z
N MET A 1 14.50 -1.73 9.30
CA MET A 1 13.26 -1.51 8.51
C MET A 1 13.16 -0.02 8.31
N ASP A 2 13.86 0.48 7.30
CA ASP A 2 14.19 1.90 7.17
C ASP A 2 12.95 2.72 6.79
N THR A 3 12.44 3.48 7.75
CA THR A 3 11.46 4.56 7.54
C THR A 3 11.99 5.58 6.52
N ALA A 4 13.31 5.78 6.48
CA ALA A 4 13.98 6.61 5.48
C ALA A 4 13.70 6.14 4.04
N SER A 5 13.63 4.84 3.78
CA SER A 5 13.29 4.32 2.45
C SER A 5 11.80 4.43 2.13
N GLU A 6 10.92 4.34 3.12
CA GLU A 6 9.47 4.49 2.90
C GLU A 6 9.10 5.93 2.52
N THR A 7 9.64 6.91 3.24
CA THR A 7 9.44 8.33 2.90
C THR A 7 9.94 8.64 1.48
N VAL A 8 11.11 8.12 1.09
CA VAL A 8 11.66 8.30 -0.27
C VAL A 8 10.74 7.69 -1.33
N LEU A 9 10.17 6.50 -1.08
CA LEU A 9 9.22 5.89 -2.02
C LEU A 9 7.92 6.69 -2.11
N VAL A 10 7.44 7.26 -1.00
CA VAL A 10 6.25 8.13 -0.98
C VAL A 10 6.48 9.40 -1.79
N GLU A 11 7.63 10.08 -1.60
CA GLU A 11 7.95 11.29 -2.38
C GLU A 11 8.08 10.97 -3.87
N ARG A 12 8.80 9.91 -4.24
CA ARG A 12 8.90 9.48 -5.64
C ARG A 12 7.53 9.14 -6.24
N LEU A 13 6.65 8.51 -5.45
CA LEU A 13 5.30 8.20 -5.90
C LEU A 13 4.46 9.47 -6.15
N ARG A 14 4.63 10.54 -5.35
CA ARG A 14 4.02 11.86 -5.61
C ARG A 14 4.55 12.52 -6.87
N GLU A 15 5.82 12.31 -7.19
CA GLU A 15 6.43 12.74 -8.45
C GLU A 15 5.94 11.93 -9.66
N GLY A 16 5.07 10.93 -9.46
CA GLY A 16 4.54 10.07 -10.52
C GLY A 16 5.45 8.91 -10.90
N ASP A 17 6.45 8.59 -10.08
CA ASP A 17 7.38 7.49 -10.34
C ASP A 17 6.70 6.13 -10.12
N ALA A 18 6.36 5.47 -11.23
CA ALA A 18 5.74 4.14 -11.21
C ALA A 18 6.62 3.07 -10.53
N SER A 19 7.96 3.21 -10.57
CA SER A 19 8.86 2.26 -9.91
C SER A 19 8.78 2.34 -8.38
N ALA A 20 8.36 3.49 -7.85
CA ALA A 20 8.11 3.65 -6.42
C ALA A 20 6.84 2.90 -5.99
N LEU A 21 5.80 2.90 -6.83
CA LEU A 21 4.59 2.10 -6.59
C LEU A 21 4.92 0.61 -6.61
N GLU A 22 5.70 0.16 -7.59
CA GLU A 22 6.10 -1.23 -7.74
C GLU A 22 6.91 -1.72 -6.52
N ALA A 23 7.87 -0.92 -6.05
CA ALA A 23 8.63 -1.23 -4.83
C ALA A 23 7.74 -1.29 -3.57
N LEU A 24 6.72 -0.44 -3.48
CA LEU A 24 5.73 -0.50 -2.39
C LEU A 24 4.84 -1.74 -2.52
N MET A 25 4.48 -2.13 -3.75
CA MET A 25 3.71 -3.35 -4.02
C MET A 25 4.49 -4.59 -3.59
N GLU A 26 5.72 -4.77 -4.04
CA GLU A 26 6.58 -5.90 -3.66
C GLU A 26 6.73 -6.01 -2.14
N ARG A 27 6.86 -4.88 -1.45
CA ARG A 27 7.07 -4.83 0.00
C ARG A 27 5.81 -5.13 0.80
N TYR A 28 4.64 -4.72 0.33
CA TYR A 28 3.41 -4.74 1.13
C TYR A 28 2.33 -5.71 0.63
N ALA A 29 2.36 -6.16 -0.63
CA ALA A 29 1.33 -7.03 -1.22
C ALA A 29 1.10 -8.30 -0.39
N SER A 30 2.15 -9.03 -0.03
CA SER A 30 2.04 -10.26 0.76
C SER A 30 1.48 -10.06 2.18
N ARG A 31 1.61 -8.85 2.74
CA ARG A 31 1.02 -8.51 4.04
C ARG A 31 -0.44 -8.13 3.90
N ILE A 32 -0.77 -7.31 2.89
CA ILE A 32 -2.14 -6.90 2.59
C ILE A 32 -2.98 -8.13 2.21
N PHE A 33 -2.45 -8.99 1.36
CA PHE A 33 -3.12 -10.22 0.94
C PHE A 33 -3.46 -11.11 2.14
N ARG A 34 -2.54 -11.28 3.11
CA ARG A 34 -2.83 -12.05 4.32
C ARG A 34 -3.96 -11.46 5.17
N ILE A 35 -4.05 -10.13 5.25
CA ILE A 35 -5.14 -9.44 5.94
C ILE A 35 -6.45 -9.62 5.16
N ALA A 36 -6.42 -9.33 3.86
CA ALA A 36 -7.55 -9.46 2.95
C ALA A 36 -8.10 -10.89 2.92
N ARG A 37 -7.24 -11.92 2.93
CA ARG A 37 -7.68 -13.32 3.02
C ARG A 37 -8.38 -13.67 4.32
N GLY A 38 -8.09 -12.97 5.42
CA GLY A 38 -8.80 -13.15 6.68
C GLY A 38 -10.26 -12.71 6.64
N ILE A 39 -10.63 -11.84 5.68
CA ILE A 39 -11.98 -11.29 5.52
C ILE A 39 -12.67 -11.75 4.22
N ALA A 40 -11.90 -12.07 3.19
CA ALA A 40 -12.38 -12.44 1.86
C ALA A 40 -12.75 -13.93 1.76
N ARG A 41 -13.73 -14.27 0.90
CA ARG A 41 -14.17 -15.66 0.71
C ARG A 41 -13.21 -16.46 -0.17
N THR A 42 -12.64 -15.83 -1.19
CA THR A 42 -11.71 -16.47 -2.13
C THR A 42 -10.37 -15.76 -2.19
N ASP A 43 -9.39 -16.42 -2.82
CA ASP A 43 -8.09 -15.81 -3.10
C ASP A 43 -8.23 -14.64 -4.08
N ALA A 44 -9.07 -14.79 -5.11
CA ALA A 44 -9.37 -13.74 -6.08
C ALA A 44 -9.95 -12.48 -5.43
N ASP A 45 -10.91 -12.63 -4.51
CA ASP A 45 -11.49 -11.50 -3.77
C ASP A 45 -10.41 -10.77 -2.94
N ALA A 46 -9.44 -11.49 -2.37
CA ALA A 46 -8.35 -10.87 -1.63
C ALA A 46 -7.33 -10.18 -2.54
N GLU A 47 -7.06 -10.73 -3.73
CA GLU A 47 -6.25 -10.06 -4.75
C GLU A 47 -6.90 -8.76 -5.22
N GLU A 48 -8.23 -8.73 -5.36
CA GLU A 48 -8.98 -7.51 -5.69
C GLU A 48 -8.81 -6.44 -4.60
N VAL A 49 -8.94 -6.83 -3.32
CA VAL A 49 -8.67 -5.91 -2.19
C VAL A 49 -7.24 -5.38 -2.21
N VAL A 50 -6.25 -6.24 -2.50
CA VAL A 50 -4.84 -5.80 -2.61
C VAL A 50 -4.70 -4.74 -3.71
N GLN A 51 -5.29 -4.97 -4.87
CA GLN A 51 -5.26 -4.01 -5.98
C GLN A 51 -5.94 -2.69 -5.60
N ASP A 52 -7.12 -2.74 -4.98
CA ASP A 52 -7.86 -1.55 -4.54
C ASP A 52 -7.10 -0.72 -3.51
N VAL A 53 -6.37 -1.38 -2.59
CA VAL A 53 -5.52 -0.70 -1.62
C VAL A 53 -4.41 0.08 -2.32
N PHE A 54 -3.71 -0.52 -3.30
CA PHE A 54 -2.65 0.16 -4.04
C PHE A 54 -3.16 1.24 -5.00
N LEU A 55 -4.32 1.03 -5.63
CA LEU A 55 -4.99 2.06 -6.43
C LEU A 55 -5.40 3.26 -5.55
N THR A 56 -5.94 2.99 -4.36
CA THR A 56 -6.30 4.03 -3.39
C THR A 56 -5.06 4.75 -2.89
N LEU A 57 -3.97 4.02 -2.66
CA LEU A 57 -2.68 4.59 -2.27
C LEU A 57 -2.19 5.57 -3.33
N ALA A 58 -2.10 5.15 -4.58
CA ALA A 58 -1.64 5.99 -5.69
C ALA A 58 -2.53 7.26 -5.85
N ARG A 59 -3.85 7.13 -5.68
CA ARG A 59 -4.78 8.29 -5.77
C ARG A 59 -4.70 9.23 -4.57
N LYS A 60 -4.35 8.74 -3.39
CA LYS A 60 -4.38 9.51 -2.13
C LYS A 60 -2.99 9.87 -1.60
N ILE A 61 -1.92 9.51 -2.31
CA ILE A 61 -0.54 9.72 -1.87
C ILE A 61 -0.20 11.21 -1.63
N GLU A 62 -0.83 12.11 -2.40
CA GLU A 62 -0.75 13.56 -2.22
C GLU A 62 -1.21 14.01 -0.82
N GLY A 63 -2.22 13.34 -0.27
CA GLY A 63 -2.74 13.63 1.08
C GLY A 63 -2.07 12.84 2.20
N PHE A 64 -1.11 11.96 1.89
CA PHE A 64 -0.43 11.15 2.89
C PHE A 64 0.73 11.93 3.50
N GLU A 65 0.54 12.55 4.65
CA GLU A 65 1.54 13.41 5.30
C GLU A 65 2.70 12.67 6.00
N GLY A 66 2.84 11.35 5.83
CA GLY A 66 3.93 10.56 6.45
C GLY A 66 3.88 10.49 7.99
N ARG A 67 2.81 10.99 8.63
CA ARG A 67 2.66 11.04 10.09
C ARG A 67 2.34 9.69 10.74
N ALA A 68 1.93 8.71 9.94
CA ALA A 68 1.74 7.32 10.35
C ALA A 68 2.55 6.43 9.42
N GLN A 69 3.07 5.31 9.92
CA GLN A 69 3.71 4.30 9.07
C GLN A 69 2.72 3.86 7.98
N LEU A 70 3.21 3.67 6.76
CA LEU A 70 2.36 3.25 5.64
C LEU A 70 1.66 1.93 5.95
N SER A 71 2.31 1.04 6.69
CA SER A 71 1.71 -0.21 7.18
C SER A 71 0.46 0.01 8.06
N THR A 72 0.41 1.09 8.85
CA THR A 72 -0.76 1.46 9.66
C THR A 72 -1.89 2.01 8.79
N TRP A 73 -1.56 2.83 7.79
CA TRP A 73 -2.54 3.35 6.84
C TRP A 73 -3.15 2.23 5.99
N ILE A 74 -2.29 1.34 5.48
CA ILE A 74 -2.68 0.15 4.73
C ILE A 74 -3.66 -0.72 5.53
N HIS A 75 -3.37 -0.98 6.82
CA HIS A 75 -4.27 -1.73 7.68
C HIS A 75 -5.65 -1.07 7.80
N ARG A 76 -5.71 0.27 7.83
CA ARG A 76 -6.98 1.02 7.91
C ARG A 76 -7.76 1.03 6.61
N VAL A 77 -7.12 0.87 5.46
CA VAL A 77 -7.81 0.77 4.16
C VAL A 77 -8.28 -0.66 3.89
N ALA A 78 -7.56 -1.66 4.40
CA ALA A 78 -7.89 -3.07 4.22
C ALA A 78 -8.92 -3.63 5.25
N THR A 79 -9.31 -2.85 6.27
CA THR A 79 -10.32 -3.21 7.28
C THR A 79 -11.52 -2.28 7.17
#